data_AF-A0A963Y6F2-F1
#
_entry.id   AF-A0A963Y6F2-F1
#
_cell.length_a   1.000
_cell.length_b   1.000
_cell.length_c   1.000
_cell.angle_alpha   90.00
_cell.angle_beta   90.00
_cell.angle_gamma   90.00
#
_symmetry.space_group_name_H-M   'P 1'
#
loop_
_entity.id
_entity.type
_entity.pdbx_description
1 polymer ?
#
loop_
_entity_poly.entity_id
_entity_poly.type
_entity_poly.pdbx_seq_one_letter_code
_entity_poly.pdbx_strand_id
1 'polypeptide(L)'
;NTPGMLTAMGRMMTALGVKPEIEAFDTGHLWYAKQLVEDGVLTGPALVQLCMGVPWGAPDDLNTFMAMVNNVPKDWTFSAFALGRNQMAYVAASVLAGGNVRVGLEDNLWLGKGQLATNAQLVERAANIIENLGARVIGPEEVRAKLGLTKRAPRAK
;
A
#
# COMPACT_ATOMS: atom_id res chain seq x y z
N ASN A 1 5.38 -2.51 -16.57
CA ASN A 1 6.60 -1.70 -16.36
C ASN A 1 7.82 -2.56 -16.63
N THR A 2 8.68 -2.22 -17.59
CA THR A 2 9.88 -3.03 -17.86
C THR A 2 10.93 -2.86 -16.75
N PRO A 3 11.82 -3.85 -16.52
CA PRO A 3 12.91 -3.74 -15.54
C PRO A 3 13.77 -2.48 -15.73
N GLY A 4 14.20 -2.18 -16.96
CA GLY A 4 15.01 -0.99 -17.24
C GLY A 4 14.30 0.33 -16.91
N MET A 5 12.99 0.40 -17.14
CA MET A 5 12.19 1.57 -16.76
C MET A 5 12.06 1.71 -15.25
N LEU A 6 11.82 0.61 -14.54
CA LEU A 6 11.76 0.60 -13.07
C LEU A 6 13.11 1.01 -12.45
N THR A 7 14.23 0.54 -13.00
CA THR A 7 15.57 0.97 -12.55
C THR A 7 15.79 2.46 -12.77
N ALA A 8 15.43 2.99 -13.94
CA ALA A 8 15.55 4.41 -14.24
C ALA A 8 14.69 5.27 -13.28
N MET A 9 13.41 4.92 -13.11
CA MET A 9 12.51 5.62 -12.20
C MET A 9 12.95 5.53 -10.74
N GLY A 10 13.39 4.35 -10.30
CA GLY A 10 13.88 4.14 -8.93
C GLY A 10 15.08 5.02 -8.61
N ARG A 11 16.08 5.09 -9.52
CA ARG A 11 17.23 5.99 -9.36
C ARG A 11 16.82 7.45 -9.27
N MET A 12 15.87 7.89 -10.10
CA MET A 12 15.35 9.26 -10.07
C MET A 12 14.66 9.57 -8.74
N MET A 13 13.79 8.69 -8.25
CA MET A 13 13.09 8.87 -6.98
C MET A 13 14.06 8.91 -5.79
N THR A 14 15.02 7.99 -5.76
CA THR A 14 16.08 7.94 -4.74
C THR A 14 16.91 9.22 -4.75
N ALA A 15 17.37 9.67 -5.93
CA ALA A 15 18.15 10.92 -6.06
C ALA A 15 17.35 12.16 -5.64
N LEU A 16 16.02 12.15 -5.85
CA LEU A 16 15.12 13.21 -5.42
C LEU A 16 14.78 13.13 -3.92
N GLY A 17 15.24 12.13 -3.18
CA GLY A 17 14.87 11.89 -1.78
C GLY A 17 13.38 11.62 -1.60
N VAL A 18 12.74 10.98 -2.59
CA VAL A 18 11.34 10.56 -2.57
C VAL A 18 11.31 9.07 -2.25
N LYS A 19 10.57 8.68 -1.20
CA LYS A 19 10.32 7.27 -0.91
C LYS A 19 9.20 6.77 -1.84
N PRO A 20 9.48 5.83 -2.75
CA PRO A 20 8.41 5.22 -3.52
C PRO A 20 7.57 4.30 -2.64
N GLU A 21 6.26 4.30 -2.89
CA GLU A 21 5.38 3.19 -2.57
C GLU A 21 5.40 2.22 -3.76
N ILE A 22 5.83 0.98 -3.53
CA ILE A 22 5.98 -0.03 -4.57
C ILE A 22 4.67 -0.80 -4.70
N GLU A 23 3.95 -0.59 -5.79
CA GLU A 23 2.70 -1.29 -6.11
C GLU A 23 2.99 -2.71 -6.62
N ALA A 24 2.75 -3.72 -5.78
CA ALA A 24 2.96 -5.12 -6.06
C ALA A 24 1.63 -5.82 -6.39
N PHE A 25 1.47 -6.19 -7.65
CA PHE A 25 0.29 -6.88 -8.18
C PHE A 25 0.49 -8.39 -8.27
N ASP A 26 1.68 -8.92 -7.99
CA ASP A 26 2.00 -10.34 -7.96
C ASP A 26 3.32 -10.56 -7.19
N THR A 27 3.59 -11.79 -6.81
CA THR A 27 4.81 -12.26 -6.14
C THR A 27 6.10 -11.92 -6.91
N GLY A 28 6.07 -11.95 -8.25
CA GLY A 28 7.19 -11.52 -9.09
C GLY A 28 7.55 -10.05 -8.92
N HIS A 29 6.57 -9.18 -8.62
CA HIS A 29 6.82 -7.77 -8.35
C HIS A 29 7.53 -7.58 -7.00
N LEU A 30 7.11 -8.34 -5.97
CA LEU A 30 7.80 -8.34 -4.67
C LEU A 30 9.23 -8.85 -4.78
N TRP A 31 9.45 -9.90 -5.59
CA TRP A 31 10.78 -10.41 -5.86
C TRP A 31 11.67 -9.33 -6.49
N TYR A 32 11.17 -8.65 -7.51
CA TYR A 32 11.96 -7.61 -8.19
C TYR A 32 12.16 -6.36 -7.32
N ALA A 33 11.19 -6.01 -6.46
CA ALA A 33 11.36 -4.94 -5.47
C ALA A 33 12.53 -5.21 -4.53
N LYS A 34 12.68 -6.46 -4.07
CA LYS A 34 13.81 -6.89 -3.24
C LYS A 34 15.13 -6.72 -3.99
N GLN A 35 15.19 -7.13 -5.27
CA GLN A 35 16.36 -6.92 -6.11
C GLN A 35 16.73 -5.43 -6.27
N LEU A 36 15.74 -4.56 -6.50
CA LEU A 36 16.00 -3.12 -6.65
C LEU A 36 16.58 -2.48 -5.37
N VAL A 37 16.20 -2.98 -4.19
CA VAL A 37 16.79 -2.54 -2.92
C VAL A 37 18.19 -3.10 -2.75
N GLU A 38 18.39 -4.39 -3.06
CA GLU A 38 19.71 -5.05 -3.00
C GLU A 38 20.73 -4.39 -3.92
N ASP A 39 20.31 -4.02 -5.14
CA ASP A 39 21.14 -3.31 -6.14
C ASP A 39 21.41 -1.84 -5.78
N GLY A 40 20.86 -1.34 -4.67
CA GLY A 40 20.98 0.06 -4.25
C GLY A 40 20.24 1.05 -5.16
N VAL A 41 19.34 0.57 -6.03
CA VAL A 41 18.49 1.43 -6.86
C VAL A 41 17.45 2.15 -6.01
N LEU A 42 16.89 1.44 -5.03
CA LEU A 42 15.94 1.97 -4.05
C LEU A 42 16.55 1.96 -2.66
N THR A 43 16.36 3.04 -1.90
CA THR A 43 16.77 3.08 -0.49
C THR A 43 15.81 2.27 0.37
N GLY A 44 16.32 1.24 1.05
CA GLY A 44 15.58 0.48 2.06
C GLY A 44 15.52 1.17 3.43
N PRO A 45 14.61 0.76 4.34
CA PRO A 45 13.53 -0.21 4.12
C PRO A 45 12.45 0.36 3.18
N ALA A 46 11.86 -0.52 2.36
CA ALA A 46 10.87 -0.12 1.36
C ALA A 46 9.46 -0.01 1.95
N LEU A 47 8.63 0.76 1.25
CA LEU A 47 7.18 0.81 1.43
C LEU A 47 6.54 0.08 0.25
N VAL A 48 5.68 -0.91 0.54
CA VAL A 48 5.04 -1.74 -0.48
C VAL A 48 3.53 -1.70 -0.33
N GLN A 49 2.81 -1.65 -1.45
CA GLN A 49 1.38 -1.84 -1.48
C GLN A 49 1.05 -3.17 -2.17
N LEU A 50 0.32 -4.04 -1.48
CA LEU A 50 -0.17 -5.31 -2.02
C LEU A 50 -1.52 -5.04 -2.69
N CYS A 51 -1.54 -5.11 -4.03
CA CYS A 51 -2.67 -4.72 -4.86
C CYS A 51 -3.48 -5.97 -5.24
N MET A 52 -4.57 -6.24 -4.52
CA MET A 52 -5.29 -7.51 -4.61
C MET A 52 -6.56 -7.40 -5.47
N GLY A 53 -6.89 -8.48 -6.20
CA GLY A 53 -8.15 -8.57 -6.96
C GLY A 53 -8.16 -7.82 -8.29
N VAL A 54 -6.99 -7.34 -8.75
CA VAL A 54 -6.83 -6.75 -10.09
C VAL A 54 -6.78 -7.89 -11.11
N PRO A 55 -7.58 -7.86 -12.20
CA PRO A 55 -7.56 -8.92 -13.21
C PRO A 55 -6.14 -9.20 -13.74
N TRP A 56 -5.77 -10.48 -13.80
CA TRP A 56 -4.45 -10.97 -14.21
C TRP A 56 -3.29 -10.63 -13.26
N GLY A 57 -3.58 -10.07 -12.07
CA GLY A 57 -2.67 -10.00 -10.94
C GLY A 57 -3.03 -11.02 -9.85
N ALA A 58 -2.58 -10.74 -8.64
CA ALA A 58 -2.85 -11.52 -7.45
C ALA A 58 -4.37 -11.51 -7.14
N PRO A 59 -5.02 -12.69 -7.10
CA PRO A 59 -6.42 -12.78 -6.69
C PRO A 59 -6.61 -12.29 -5.24
N ASP A 60 -7.82 -11.84 -4.93
CA ASP A 60 -8.20 -11.33 -3.61
C ASP A 60 -8.64 -12.44 -2.63
N ASP A 61 -7.98 -13.59 -2.69
CA ASP A 61 -8.13 -14.67 -1.71
C ASP A 61 -7.06 -14.58 -0.60
N LEU A 62 -7.40 -15.09 0.59
CA LEU A 62 -6.54 -14.99 1.76
C LEU A 62 -5.25 -15.83 1.66
N ASN A 63 -5.23 -16.92 0.89
CA ASN A 63 -4.02 -17.73 0.74
C ASN A 63 -2.99 -16.98 -0.10
N THR A 64 -3.41 -16.39 -1.22
CA THR A 64 -2.56 -15.53 -2.04
C THR A 64 -2.11 -14.30 -1.26
N PHE A 65 -3.03 -13.64 -0.54
CA PHE A 65 -2.70 -12.50 0.29
C PHE A 65 -1.63 -12.83 1.33
N MET A 66 -1.81 -13.90 2.10
CA MET A 66 -0.83 -14.31 3.11
C MET A 66 0.49 -14.76 2.50
N ALA A 67 0.48 -15.38 1.31
CA ALA A 67 1.71 -15.70 0.59
C ALA A 67 2.50 -14.43 0.23
N MET A 68 1.83 -13.36 -0.19
CA MET A 68 2.46 -12.07 -0.46
C MET A 68 2.95 -11.39 0.82
N VAL A 69 2.14 -11.34 1.88
CA VAL A 69 2.53 -10.79 3.20
C VAL A 69 3.79 -11.48 3.72
N ASN A 70 3.82 -12.81 3.72
CA ASN A 70 4.96 -13.59 4.19
C ASN A 70 6.23 -13.38 3.36
N ASN A 71 6.12 -12.82 2.15
CA ASN A 71 7.24 -12.51 1.28
C ASN A 71 7.79 -11.09 1.45
N VAL A 72 7.11 -10.23 2.22
CA VAL A 72 7.59 -8.90 2.57
C VAL A 72 8.67 -9.03 3.67
N PRO A 73 9.86 -8.43 3.51
CA PRO A 73 10.87 -8.39 4.56
C PRO A 73 10.33 -7.75 5.85
N LYS A 74 10.72 -8.29 7.01
CA LYS A 74 10.15 -7.90 8.32
C LYS A 74 10.39 -6.43 8.70
N ASP A 75 11.45 -5.84 8.19
CA ASP A 75 11.82 -4.44 8.40
C ASP A 75 11.13 -3.48 7.41
N TRP A 76 10.45 -4.02 6.38
CA TRP A 76 9.69 -3.22 5.43
C TRP A 76 8.31 -2.90 5.95
N THR A 77 7.74 -1.80 5.47
CA THR A 77 6.36 -1.45 5.74
C THR A 77 5.49 -1.85 4.56
N PHE A 78 4.34 -2.47 4.82
CA PHE A 78 3.37 -2.75 3.77
C PHE A 78 1.98 -2.18 4.05
N SER A 79 1.25 -1.89 2.98
CA SER A 79 -0.18 -1.64 2.93
C SER A 79 -0.82 -2.70 2.03
N ALA A 80 -2.12 -2.94 2.18
CA ALA A 80 -2.86 -3.77 1.23
C ALA A 80 -4.26 -3.20 0.97
N PHE A 81 -4.77 -3.45 -0.23
CA PHE A 81 -6.14 -3.15 -0.62
C PHE A 81 -6.68 -4.21 -1.59
N ALA A 82 -7.99 -4.23 -1.76
CA ALA A 82 -8.66 -4.95 -2.84
C ALA A 82 -9.71 -4.08 -3.52
N LEU A 83 -10.03 -4.41 -4.77
CA LEU A 83 -10.98 -3.67 -5.58
C LEU A 83 -12.45 -3.91 -5.18
N GLY A 84 -13.25 -2.87 -5.40
CA GLY A 84 -14.71 -2.89 -5.32
C GLY A 84 -15.24 -3.36 -3.97
N ARG A 85 -16.14 -4.35 -4.00
CA ARG A 85 -16.84 -4.86 -2.81
C ARG A 85 -15.91 -5.41 -1.74
N ASN A 86 -14.69 -5.80 -2.09
CA ASN A 86 -13.73 -6.43 -1.19
C ASN A 86 -12.84 -5.41 -0.45
N GLN A 87 -12.91 -4.11 -0.79
CA GLN A 87 -12.13 -3.05 -0.15
C GLN A 87 -12.19 -3.10 1.39
N MET A 88 -13.40 -3.17 1.96
CA MET A 88 -13.57 -3.17 3.43
C MET A 88 -13.16 -4.50 4.09
N ALA A 89 -13.30 -5.62 3.39
CA ALA A 89 -12.80 -6.90 3.88
C ALA A 89 -11.26 -6.89 3.96
N TYR A 90 -10.60 -6.25 2.99
CA TYR A 90 -9.15 -6.11 2.96
C TYR A 90 -8.60 -5.08 3.95
N VAL A 91 -9.39 -4.09 4.37
CA VAL A 91 -9.05 -3.28 5.56
C VAL A 91 -8.85 -4.19 6.77
N ALA A 92 -9.81 -5.06 7.06
CA ALA A 92 -9.71 -5.99 8.18
C ALA A 92 -8.58 -7.01 8.01
N ALA A 93 -8.47 -7.63 6.82
CA ALA A 93 -7.45 -8.64 6.55
C ALA A 93 -6.03 -8.07 6.68
N SER A 94 -5.79 -6.86 6.16
CA SER A 94 -4.47 -6.21 6.25
C SER A 94 -4.10 -5.86 7.69
N VAL A 95 -5.04 -5.33 8.48
CA VAL A 95 -4.81 -5.06 9.91
C VAL A 95 -4.44 -6.35 10.66
N LEU A 96 -5.17 -7.44 10.42
CA LEU A 96 -4.89 -8.75 11.05
C LEU A 96 -3.53 -9.33 10.62
N ALA A 97 -3.08 -9.02 9.41
CA ALA A 97 -1.76 -9.40 8.91
C ALA A 97 -0.62 -8.48 9.41
N GLY A 98 -0.93 -7.44 10.20
CA GLY A 98 0.04 -6.46 10.70
C GLY A 98 0.41 -5.35 9.70
N GLY A 99 -0.37 -5.19 8.65
CA GLY A 99 -0.18 -4.18 7.60
C GLY A 99 -0.94 -2.88 7.82
N ASN A 100 -0.70 -1.91 6.93
CA ASN A 100 -1.51 -0.71 6.78
C ASN A 100 -2.64 -0.95 5.77
N VAL A 101 -3.56 0.00 5.64
CA VAL A 101 -4.73 -0.14 4.76
C VAL A 101 -4.80 1.00 3.76
N ARG A 102 -5.43 0.73 2.62
CA ARG A 102 -5.82 1.73 1.63
C ARG A 102 -7.30 1.60 1.31
N VAL A 103 -7.97 2.75 1.25
CA VAL A 103 -9.37 2.89 0.81
C VAL A 103 -9.52 4.15 -0.04
N GLY A 104 -10.57 4.20 -0.83
CA GLY A 104 -10.91 5.37 -1.63
C GLY A 104 -11.74 5.02 -2.85
N LEU A 105 -12.24 6.07 -3.51
CA LEU A 105 -13.04 5.96 -4.73
C LEU A 105 -12.24 5.44 -5.94
N GLU A 106 -10.90 5.51 -5.88
CA GLU A 106 -10.02 4.89 -6.87
C GLU A 106 -10.23 3.37 -6.93
N ASP A 107 -10.42 2.73 -5.77
CA ASP A 107 -10.51 1.28 -5.68
C ASP A 107 -11.97 0.78 -5.56
N ASN A 108 -12.90 1.62 -5.06
CA ASN A 108 -14.30 1.23 -4.85
C ASN A 108 -15.25 2.45 -4.89
N LEU A 109 -16.27 2.38 -5.74
CA LEU A 109 -17.28 3.43 -5.87
C LEU A 109 -18.42 3.36 -4.84
N TRP A 110 -18.52 2.25 -4.08
CA TRP A 110 -19.75 1.89 -3.36
C TRP A 110 -19.59 1.93 -1.84
N LEU A 111 -20.50 2.62 -1.15
CA LEU A 111 -20.66 2.50 0.29
C LEU A 111 -21.49 1.25 0.65
N GLY A 112 -22.34 0.81 -0.26
CA GLY A 112 -23.16 -0.38 -0.12
C GLY A 112 -23.72 -0.76 -1.48
N LYS A 113 -24.41 -1.90 -1.58
CA LYS A 113 -24.99 -2.34 -2.85
C LYS A 113 -25.95 -1.27 -3.39
N GLY A 114 -25.60 -0.66 -4.51
CA GLY A 114 -26.39 0.40 -5.15
C GLY A 114 -26.27 1.79 -4.51
N GLN A 115 -25.38 1.97 -3.52
CA GLN A 115 -25.16 3.25 -2.84
C GLN A 115 -23.74 3.75 -3.12
N LEU A 116 -23.61 4.86 -3.83
CA LEU A 116 -22.31 5.50 -4.10
C LEU A 116 -21.70 6.05 -2.81
N ALA A 117 -20.36 6.01 -2.72
CA ALA A 117 -19.61 6.56 -1.60
C ALA A 117 -18.99 7.92 -1.92
N THR A 118 -18.59 8.62 -0.86
CA THR A 118 -17.54 9.64 -0.88
C THR A 118 -16.25 9.06 -0.28
N ASN A 119 -15.08 9.64 -0.59
CA ASN A 119 -13.83 9.23 0.05
C ASN A 119 -13.90 9.30 1.59
N ALA A 120 -14.52 10.35 2.13
CA ALA A 120 -14.66 10.53 3.58
C ALA A 120 -15.45 9.38 4.23
N GLN A 121 -16.53 8.92 3.60
CA GLN A 121 -17.33 7.79 4.11
C GLN A 121 -16.56 6.46 4.08
N LEU A 122 -15.72 6.24 3.07
CA LEU A 122 -14.87 5.04 3.00
C LEU A 122 -13.78 5.09 4.09
N VAL A 123 -13.17 6.26 4.31
CA VAL A 123 -12.19 6.48 5.39
C VAL A 123 -12.83 6.26 6.76
N GLU A 124 -14.00 6.85 7.01
CA GLU A 124 -14.74 6.68 8.27
C GLU A 124 -15.06 5.21 8.54
N ARG A 125 -15.53 4.48 7.53
CA ARG A 125 -15.80 3.04 7.67
C ARG A 125 -14.53 2.25 7.94
N ALA A 126 -13.43 2.55 7.25
CA ALA A 126 -12.16 1.89 7.47
C ALA A 126 -11.63 2.14 8.89
N ALA A 127 -11.68 3.39 9.36
CA ALA A 127 -11.29 3.77 10.72
C ALA A 127 -12.09 2.98 11.76
N ASN A 128 -13.41 2.90 11.61
CA ASN A 128 -14.26 2.10 12.50
C ASN A 128 -13.85 0.62 12.52
N ILE A 129 -13.52 0.01 11.38
CA ILE A 129 -13.04 -1.38 11.32
C ILE A 129 -11.71 -1.52 12.07
N ILE A 130 -10.75 -0.63 11.82
CA ILE A 130 -9.41 -0.65 12.43
C ILE A 130 -9.52 -0.55 13.97
N GLU A 131 -10.32 0.39 14.46
CA GLU A 131 -10.50 0.62 15.90
C GLU A 131 -11.24 -0.52 16.59
N ASN A 132 -12.26 -1.09 15.94
CA ASN A 132 -12.97 -2.26 16.46
C ASN A 132 -12.09 -3.53 16.51
N LEU A 133 -11.02 -3.60 15.70
CA LEU A 133 -10.01 -4.65 15.78
C LEU A 133 -8.92 -4.38 16.84
N GLY A 134 -8.99 -3.26 17.56
CA GLY A 134 -8.07 -2.89 18.63
C GLY A 134 -6.81 -2.14 18.18
N ALA A 135 -6.74 -1.74 16.91
CA ALA A 135 -5.69 -0.86 16.39
C ALA A 135 -6.12 0.62 16.47
N ARG A 136 -5.22 1.54 16.11
CA ARG A 136 -5.55 2.98 16.00
C ARG A 136 -5.10 3.55 14.66
N VAL A 137 -5.85 4.50 14.13
CA VAL A 137 -5.45 5.31 12.98
C VAL A 137 -4.44 6.36 13.45
N ILE A 138 -3.33 6.50 12.72
CA ILE A 138 -2.27 7.47 13.03
C ILE A 138 -2.37 8.72 12.15
N GLY A 139 -2.01 9.87 12.71
CA GLY A 139 -2.01 11.14 11.99
C GLY A 139 -0.85 11.28 10.99
N PRO A 140 -0.90 12.25 10.06
CA PRO A 140 0.13 12.43 9.04
C PRO A 140 1.54 12.68 9.58
N GLU A 141 1.68 13.28 10.77
CA GLU A 141 3.00 13.50 11.39
C GLU A 141 3.64 12.19 11.85
N GLU A 142 2.87 11.32 12.51
CA GLU A 142 3.32 9.98 12.89
C GLU A 142 3.65 9.11 11.67
N VAL A 143 2.84 9.18 10.60
CA VAL A 143 3.14 8.49 9.34
C VAL A 143 4.51 8.91 8.80
N ARG A 144 4.79 10.21 8.78
CA ARG A 144 6.08 10.73 8.31
C ARG A 144 7.23 10.27 9.19
N ALA A 145 7.07 10.30 10.51
CA ALA A 145 8.08 9.80 11.44
C ALA A 145 8.37 8.30 11.21
N LYS A 146 7.31 7.48 11.12
CA LYS A 146 7.42 6.03 10.92
C LYS A 146 8.07 5.66 9.59
N LEU A 147 7.77 6.40 8.53
CA LEU A 147 8.28 6.14 7.19
C LEU A 147 9.58 6.90 6.85
N GLY A 148 10.08 7.75 7.74
CA GLY A 148 11.25 8.60 7.49
C GLY A 148 11.02 9.65 6.40
N LEU A 149 9.82 10.22 6.32
CA LEU A 149 9.45 11.19 5.28
C LEU A 149 9.66 12.63 5.75
N THR A 150 10.19 13.47 4.85
CA THR A 150 10.30 14.91 5.08
C THR A 150 9.09 15.63 4.49
N LYS A 151 8.40 16.45 5.30
CA LYS A 151 7.32 17.32 4.80
C LYS A 151 7.92 18.37 3.87
N ARG A 152 7.50 18.38 2.61
CA ARG A 152 7.85 19.43 1.64
C ARG A 152 6.73 20.46 1.60
N ALA A 153 7.04 21.70 1.99
CA ALA A 153 6.10 22.79 1.78
C ALA A 153 5.91 23.03 0.28
N PRO A 154 4.70 23.40 -0.18
CA PRO A 154 4.55 23.88 -1.54
C PRO A 154 5.51 25.04 -1.76
N ARG A 155 6.15 25.09 -2.93
CA ARG A 155 6.93 26.27 -3.31
C ARG A 155 5.98 27.47 -3.30
N ALA A 156 6.39 28.54 -2.62
CA ALA A 156 5.68 29.82 -2.73
C ALA A 156 5.58 30.16 -4.23
N LYS A 157 4.38 30.58 -4.66
CA LYS A 157 4.14 31.00 -6.04
C LYS A 157 4.94 32.25 -6.36
#